data_AF-A0A8S3S6L3-F1
#
_entry.id   AF-A0A8S3S6L3-F1
#
_cell.length_a   1.000
_cell.length_b   1.000
_cell.length_c   1.000
_cell.angle_alpha   90.00
_cell.angle_beta   90.00
_cell.angle_gamma   90.00
#
_symmetry.space_group_name_H-M   'P 1'
#
loop_
_entity.id
_entity.type
_entity.pdbx_description
1 polymer ?
#
loop_
_entity_poly.entity_id
_entity_poly.type
_entity_poly.pdbx_seq_one_letter_code
_entity_poly.pdbx_strand_id
1 'polypeptide(L)'
;MVFQNFPRYREEHQLWVIFVVEPPPHIFSLGLVVPNMSFNWTMSYRQDSDIVVAYGDSIELTGNLQSNFKSNTPIFEKKTKLIASVIGNCYDDARRYKEIKELQKIVSIDQYGECGYLSCPRNDTCAHILSQYKFKIAFENSHCRDYVSEKFWSSLNTNLIPGCCLATKSSNTGSS
;
A
#
# COMPACT_ATOMS: atom_id res chain seq x y z
N MET A 1 3.03 13.42 -14.17
CA MET A 1 2.41 14.77 -14.11
C MET A 1 3.47 15.70 -13.57
N VAL A 2 4.09 16.52 -14.43
CA VAL A 2 5.12 17.48 -14.00
C VAL A 2 4.39 18.79 -13.76
N PHE A 3 4.41 19.28 -12.51
CA PHE A 3 3.80 20.55 -12.14
C PHE A 3 4.62 21.72 -12.72
N GLN A 4 4.47 22.01 -14.01
CA GLN A 4 5.31 23.02 -14.66
C GLN A 4 4.80 24.46 -14.50
N ASN A 5 3.55 24.68 -14.10
CA ASN A 5 2.99 26.04 -13.96
C ASN A 5 2.08 26.15 -12.74
N PHE A 6 2.66 26.41 -11.57
CA PHE A 6 1.87 26.88 -10.43
C PHE A 6 1.58 28.37 -10.58
N PRO A 7 0.36 28.83 -10.23
CA PRO A 7 0.06 30.25 -10.19
C PRO A 7 1.03 30.97 -9.24
N ARG A 8 1.62 32.09 -9.67
CA ARG A 8 2.48 32.92 -8.81
C ARG A 8 1.70 33.75 -7.79
N TYR A 9 0.39 33.88 -8.00
CA TYR A 9 -0.51 34.68 -7.20
C TYR A 9 -1.68 33.82 -6.74
N ARG A 10 -2.17 34.11 -5.54
CA ARG A 10 -3.30 33.46 -4.91
C ARG A 10 -4.16 34.53 -4.23
N GLU A 11 -5.45 34.49 -4.48
CA GLU A 11 -6.42 35.32 -3.76
C GLU A 11 -6.55 34.84 -2.30
N GLU A 12 -6.68 35.77 -1.35
CA GLU A 12 -6.73 35.46 0.09
C GLU A 12 -7.84 34.45 0.46
N HIS A 13 -8.95 34.46 -0.29
CA HIS A 13 -10.11 33.60 -0.04
C HIS A 13 -10.03 32.23 -0.73
N GLN A 14 -9.09 32.03 -1.66
CA GLN A 14 -8.91 30.74 -2.31
C GLN A 14 -8.21 29.80 -1.33
N LEU A 15 -8.67 28.55 -1.17
CA LEU A 15 -7.97 27.50 -0.39
C LEU A 15 -7.11 26.64 -1.33
N TRP A 16 -5.85 26.40 -0.99
CA TRP A 16 -5.00 25.44 -1.71
C TRP A 16 -4.70 24.23 -0.84
N VAL A 17 -4.95 23.06 -1.43
CA VAL A 17 -4.72 21.76 -0.82
C VAL A 17 -3.62 21.05 -1.60
N ILE A 18 -2.58 20.59 -0.92
CA ILE A 18 -1.60 19.69 -1.53
C ILE A 18 -2.10 18.25 -1.41
N PHE A 19 -2.22 17.55 -2.54
CA PHE A 19 -2.66 16.16 -2.60
C PHE A 19 -1.50 15.22 -2.91
N VAL A 20 -1.12 14.37 -1.97
CA VAL A 20 -0.02 13.40 -2.12
C VAL A 20 -0.35 12.11 -1.38
N VAL A 21 -0.60 11.04 -2.12
CA VAL A 21 -0.87 9.69 -1.57
C VAL A 21 0.33 8.74 -1.69
N GLU A 22 1.38 9.16 -2.39
CA GLU A 22 2.64 8.42 -2.49
C GLU A 22 3.63 8.88 -1.40
N PRO A 23 4.51 8.00 -0.92
CA PRO A 23 5.42 8.34 0.17
C PRO A 23 6.55 9.29 -0.29
N PRO A 24 7.04 10.19 0.59
CA PRO A 24 8.06 11.17 0.22
C PRO A 24 9.32 10.58 -0.44
N PRO A 25 9.91 9.45 0.04
CA PRO A 25 11.05 8.84 -0.63
C PRO A 25 10.77 8.51 -2.10
N HIS A 26 9.57 7.99 -2.41
CA HIS A 26 9.17 7.71 -3.78
C HIS A 26 9.02 9.00 -4.61
N ILE A 27 8.35 10.02 -4.07
CA ILE A 27 8.17 11.31 -4.75
C ILE A 27 9.53 11.98 -5.06
N PHE A 28 10.44 11.99 -4.09
CA PHE A 28 11.79 12.55 -4.29
C PHE A 28 12.61 11.74 -5.30
N SER A 29 12.44 10.41 -5.35
CA SER A 29 13.11 9.55 -6.34
C SER A 29 12.69 9.86 -7.79
N LEU A 30 11.50 10.43 -7.99
CA LEU A 30 11.01 10.87 -9.30
C LEU A 30 11.51 12.28 -9.68
N GLY A 31 12.36 12.91 -8.85
CA GLY A 31 12.85 14.27 -9.06
C GLY A 31 11.77 15.34 -8.86
N LEU A 32 10.65 14.99 -8.24
CA LEU A 32 9.58 15.93 -7.93
C LEU A 32 9.99 16.77 -6.72
N VAL A 33 10.34 18.02 -6.98
CA VAL A 33 10.57 19.02 -5.95
C VAL A 33 9.26 19.77 -5.75
N VAL A 34 8.71 19.72 -4.54
CA VAL A 34 7.64 20.65 -4.14
C VAL A 34 8.32 21.99 -3.93
N PRO A 35 8.10 23.01 -4.77
CA PRO A 35 8.72 24.31 -4.59
C PRO A 35 8.30 24.88 -3.23
N ASN A 36 9.01 25.91 -2.73
CA ASN A 36 8.58 26.68 -1.55
C ASN A 36 7.23 27.35 -1.83
N MET A 37 6.17 26.58 -1.63
CA MET A 37 4.78 26.93 -1.86
C MET A 37 4.06 26.78 -0.54
N SER A 38 3.27 27.81 -0.21
CA SER A 38 2.41 27.76 0.96
C SER A 38 1.07 27.14 0.57
N PHE A 39 0.78 25.97 1.14
CA PHE A 39 -0.55 25.34 1.08
C PHE A 39 -1.26 25.58 2.42
N ASN A 40 -2.58 25.58 2.42
CA ASN A 40 -3.33 25.70 3.67
C ASN A 40 -3.57 24.34 4.28
N TRP A 41 -3.94 23.38 3.43
CA TRP A 41 -4.29 22.05 3.85
C TRP A 41 -3.46 20.99 3.12
N THR A 42 -3.29 19.89 3.81
CA THR A 42 -2.66 18.67 3.34
C THR A 42 -3.73 17.61 3.15
N MET A 43 -3.68 16.91 2.02
CA MET A 43 -4.53 15.77 1.73
C MET A 43 -3.64 14.56 1.41
N SER A 44 -3.56 13.59 2.32
CA SER A 44 -2.57 12.51 2.26
C SER A 44 -2.98 11.26 3.05
N TYR A 45 -2.22 10.17 2.93
CA TYR A 45 -2.40 8.95 3.73
C TYR A 45 -2.05 9.13 5.21
N ARG A 46 -1.29 10.19 5.53
CA ARG A 46 -0.91 10.49 6.91
C ARG A 46 -2.12 10.83 7.77
N GLN A 47 -2.19 10.24 8.96
CA GLN A 47 -3.32 10.43 9.88
C GLN A 47 -3.38 11.84 10.50
N ASP A 48 -2.30 12.61 10.40
CA ASP A 48 -2.24 14.01 10.83
C ASP A 48 -2.30 15.01 9.66
N SER A 49 -2.82 14.58 8.51
CA SER A 49 -3.18 15.50 7.43
C SER A 49 -4.54 16.17 7.70
N ASP A 50 -4.76 17.36 7.14
CA ASP A 50 -6.04 18.07 7.27
C ASP A 50 -7.20 17.26 6.66
N ILE A 51 -6.91 16.50 5.59
CA ILE A 51 -7.83 15.59 4.93
C ILE A 51 -7.14 14.23 4.73
N VAL A 52 -7.50 13.25 5.54
CA VAL A 52 -6.94 11.89 5.44
C VAL A 52 -7.54 11.15 4.24
N VAL A 53 -6.67 10.61 3.39
CA VAL A 53 -7.02 9.76 2.24
C VAL A 53 -6.35 8.41 2.38
N ALA A 54 -7.10 7.41 2.82
CA ALA A 54 -6.64 6.03 2.92
C ALA A 54 -6.93 5.24 1.64
N TYR A 55 -6.07 4.27 1.30
CA TYR A 55 -6.29 3.34 0.19
C TYR A 55 -7.44 2.34 0.46
N GLY A 56 -7.87 2.22 1.71
CA GLY A 56 -8.98 1.39 2.13
C GLY A 56 -9.28 1.63 3.60
N ASP A 57 -10.40 1.08 4.05
CA ASP A 57 -10.89 1.20 5.42
C ASP A 57 -11.47 -0.14 5.89
N SER A 58 -11.50 -0.35 7.20
CA SER A 58 -12.08 -1.52 7.83
C SER A 58 -13.20 -1.09 8.77
N ILE A 59 -14.39 -1.65 8.57
CA ILE A 59 -15.50 -1.48 9.49
C ILE A 59 -15.58 -2.67 10.45
N GLU A 60 -15.95 -2.42 11.69
CA GLU A 60 -16.27 -3.48 12.62
C GLU A 60 -17.54 -4.22 12.16
N LEU A 61 -17.48 -5.54 12.08
CA LEU A 61 -18.63 -6.36 11.71
C LEU A 61 -19.53 -6.56 12.93
N THR A 62 -20.66 -5.84 12.97
CA THR A 62 -21.67 -5.96 14.04
C THR A 62 -22.92 -6.70 13.58
N GLY A 63 -23.51 -7.52 14.46
CA GLY A 63 -24.81 -8.17 14.25
C GLY A 63 -24.84 -9.12 13.04
N ASN A 64 -25.81 -8.93 12.14
CA ASN A 64 -26.06 -9.81 10.98
C ASN A 64 -24.89 -9.87 9.97
N LEU A 65 -24.02 -8.85 9.95
CA LEU A 65 -22.83 -8.86 9.09
C LEU A 65 -21.82 -9.92 9.54
N GLN A 66 -21.74 -10.17 10.85
CA GLN A 66 -20.81 -11.15 11.42
C GLN A 66 -21.26 -12.59 11.11
N SER A 67 -22.57 -12.87 11.08
CA SER A 67 -23.11 -14.18 10.71
C SER A 67 -22.87 -14.51 9.23
N ASN A 68 -22.95 -13.53 8.34
CA ASN A 68 -22.68 -13.72 6.91
C ASN A 68 -21.19 -13.95 6.60
N PHE A 69 -20.30 -13.46 7.47
CA PHE A 69 -18.85 -13.64 7.30
C PHE A 69 -18.35 -15.03 7.73
N LYS A 70 -19.14 -15.79 8.51
CA LYS A 70 -18.87 -17.21 8.84
C LYS A 70 -19.17 -18.10 7.63
N SER A 71 -18.51 -17.84 6.52
CA SER A 71 -18.50 -18.74 5.37
C SER A 71 -17.57 -19.91 5.69
N ASN A 72 -18.13 -21.09 5.92
CA ASN A 72 -17.40 -22.36 6.05
C ASN A 72 -16.80 -22.83 4.71
N THR A 73 -16.58 -21.93 3.75
CA THR A 73 -16.00 -22.29 2.46
C THR A 73 -14.52 -22.60 2.69
N PRO A 74 -14.03 -23.80 2.34
CA PRO A 74 -12.63 -24.17 2.51
C PRO A 74 -11.77 -23.50 1.43
N ILE A 75 -11.65 -22.16 1.50
CA ILE A 75 -10.92 -21.33 0.54
C ILE A 75 -9.44 -21.75 0.48
N PHE A 76 -8.88 -22.18 1.62
CA PHE A 76 -7.49 -22.64 1.72
C PHE A 76 -7.22 -24.01 1.11
N GLU A 77 -8.22 -24.90 1.04
CA GLU A 77 -8.04 -26.25 0.49
C GLU A 77 -7.86 -26.24 -1.03
N LYS A 78 -8.44 -25.24 -1.70
CA LYS A 78 -8.31 -25.06 -3.16
C LYS A 78 -7.00 -24.39 -3.58
N LYS A 79 -6.25 -23.83 -2.63
CA LYS A 79 -5.01 -23.07 -2.88
C LYS A 79 -3.79 -24.01 -2.86
N THR A 80 -3.15 -24.16 -4.01
CA THR A 80 -2.03 -25.10 -4.20
C THR A 80 -0.66 -24.47 -3.97
N LYS A 81 -0.54 -23.15 -4.08
CA LYS A 81 0.71 -22.41 -3.89
C LYS A 81 0.75 -21.69 -2.55
N LEU A 82 1.96 -21.45 -2.04
CA LEU A 82 2.12 -20.93 -0.68
C LEU A 82 2.18 -19.39 -0.65
N ILE A 83 3.25 -18.79 -1.18
CA ILE A 83 3.50 -17.34 -1.09
C ILE A 83 3.79 -16.74 -2.46
N ALA A 84 3.13 -15.64 -2.78
CA ALA A 84 3.47 -14.76 -3.89
C ALA A 84 3.87 -13.36 -3.39
N SER A 85 4.73 -12.67 -4.14
CA SER A 85 4.91 -11.22 -4.02
C SER A 85 4.62 -10.55 -5.36
N VAL A 86 3.98 -9.39 -5.36
CA VAL A 86 3.73 -8.62 -6.59
C VAL A 86 4.39 -7.26 -6.45
N ILE A 87 5.43 -6.99 -7.26
CA ILE A 87 6.22 -5.77 -7.19
C ILE A 87 6.21 -5.10 -8.56
N GLY A 88 5.41 -4.05 -8.70
CA GLY A 88 5.36 -3.21 -9.90
C GLY A 88 6.25 -1.98 -9.85
N ASN A 89 6.66 -1.53 -8.66
CA ASN A 89 7.56 -0.39 -8.49
C ASN A 89 8.88 -0.87 -7.90
N CYS A 90 9.97 -0.64 -8.64
CA CYS A 90 11.28 -1.18 -8.28
C CYS A 90 12.05 -0.31 -7.28
N TYR A 91 11.52 0.87 -6.95
CA TYR A 91 12.04 1.68 -5.86
C TYR A 91 11.91 0.94 -4.53
N ASP A 92 12.96 0.99 -3.70
CA ASP A 92 13.06 0.17 -2.50
C ASP A 92 13.76 0.86 -1.33
N ASP A 93 13.22 2.01 -0.91
CA ASP A 93 13.61 2.68 0.34
C ASP A 93 13.37 1.77 1.55
N ALA A 94 12.32 0.96 1.49
CA ALA A 94 11.94 -0.02 2.50
C ALA A 94 12.80 -1.29 2.57
N ARG A 95 13.78 -1.48 1.67
CA ARG A 95 14.62 -2.71 1.63
C ARG A 95 13.81 -4.02 1.52
N ARG A 96 12.65 -3.99 0.85
CA ARG A 96 11.78 -5.15 0.67
C ARG A 96 12.46 -6.30 -0.04
N TYR A 97 13.35 -6.03 -0.99
CA TYR A 97 14.05 -7.10 -1.69
C TYR A 97 14.98 -7.87 -0.74
N LYS A 98 15.59 -7.16 0.21
CA LYS A 98 16.41 -7.80 1.25
C LYS A 98 15.53 -8.70 2.13
N GLU A 99 14.39 -8.21 2.58
CA GLU A 99 13.45 -8.97 3.41
C GLU A 99 12.93 -10.22 2.67
N ILE A 100 12.47 -10.05 1.43
CA ILE A 100 12.00 -11.17 0.59
C ILE A 100 13.12 -12.18 0.38
N LYS A 101 14.36 -11.74 0.11
CA LYS A 101 15.51 -12.63 -0.05
C LYS A 101 15.84 -13.43 1.20
N GLU A 102 15.73 -12.83 2.38
CA GLU A 102 15.90 -13.56 3.65
C GLU A 102 14.80 -14.59 3.86
N LEU A 103 13.54 -14.24 3.57
CA LEU A 103 12.41 -15.18 3.63
C LEU A 103 12.57 -16.33 2.63
N GLN A 104 13.08 -16.05 1.42
CA GLN A 104 13.32 -17.04 0.38
C GLN A 104 14.30 -18.16 0.79
N LYS A 105 15.13 -17.94 1.83
CA LYS A 105 16.01 -18.98 2.39
C LYS A 105 15.24 -20.06 3.15
N ILE A 106 14.03 -19.75 3.61
CA ILE A 106 13.22 -20.61 4.49
C ILE A 106 12.00 -21.15 3.73
N VAL A 107 11.43 -20.36 2.82
CA VAL A 107 10.20 -20.70 2.10
C VAL A 107 10.25 -20.25 0.64
N SER A 108 9.67 -21.03 -0.27
CA SER A 108 9.57 -20.63 -1.67
C SER A 108 8.59 -19.46 -1.84
N ILE A 109 9.01 -18.42 -2.56
CA ILE A 109 8.22 -17.21 -2.84
C ILE A 109 8.29 -16.96 -4.34
N ASP A 110 7.13 -16.99 -4.99
CA ASP A 110 6.98 -16.64 -6.41
C ASP A 110 6.85 -15.12 -6.58
N GLN A 111 7.81 -14.48 -7.25
CA GLN A 111 7.83 -13.02 -7.43
C GLN A 111 7.31 -12.60 -8.80
N TYR A 112 6.20 -11.84 -8.78
CA TYR A 112 5.51 -11.31 -9.95
C TYR A 112 5.66 -9.79 -10.09
N GLY A 113 5.39 -9.27 -11.28
CA GLY A 113 5.31 -7.84 -11.59
C GLY A 113 6.49 -7.35 -12.41
N GLU A 114 6.56 -6.04 -12.66
CA GLU A 114 7.63 -5.43 -13.48
C GLU A 114 9.03 -5.64 -12.90
N CYS A 115 9.15 -5.83 -11.58
CA CYS A 115 10.41 -6.05 -10.88
C CYS A 115 10.61 -7.51 -10.44
N GLY A 116 9.66 -8.40 -10.79
CA GLY A 116 9.75 -9.83 -10.54
C GLY A 116 10.24 -10.58 -11.78
N TYR A 117 10.48 -11.89 -11.63
CA TYR A 117 10.82 -12.77 -12.75
C TYR A 117 9.58 -13.45 -13.37
N LEU A 118 8.40 -13.29 -12.76
CA LEU A 118 7.11 -13.75 -13.28
C LEU A 118 6.23 -12.56 -13.69
N SER A 119 5.36 -12.76 -14.67
CA SER A 119 4.46 -11.71 -15.15
C SER A 119 3.11 -11.70 -14.41
N CYS A 120 2.70 -10.53 -13.95
CA CYS A 120 1.36 -10.24 -13.42
C CYS A 120 0.81 -9.06 -14.23
N PRO A 121 0.02 -9.32 -15.30
CA PRO A 121 -0.57 -8.26 -16.10
C PRO A 121 -1.59 -7.45 -15.29
N ARG A 122 -1.78 -6.17 -15.64
CA ARG A 122 -2.77 -5.28 -14.99
C ARG A 122 -4.19 -5.55 -15.49
N ASN A 123 -4.62 -6.81 -15.42
CA ASN A 123 -5.96 -7.28 -15.77
C ASN A 123 -6.36 -8.47 -14.87
N ASP A 124 -7.55 -9.02 -15.09
CA ASP A 124 -8.11 -10.11 -14.27
C ASP A 124 -7.25 -11.39 -14.27
N THR A 125 -6.36 -11.57 -15.25
CA THR A 125 -5.44 -12.71 -15.31
C THR A 125 -4.53 -12.74 -14.09
N CYS A 126 -4.05 -11.59 -13.60
CA CYS A 126 -3.22 -11.59 -12.40
C CYS A 126 -4.01 -11.99 -11.15
N ALA A 127 -5.24 -11.51 -11.01
CA ALA A 127 -6.11 -11.95 -9.90
C ALA A 127 -6.34 -13.48 -9.94
N HIS A 128 -6.53 -14.05 -11.13
CA HIS A 128 -6.66 -15.49 -11.31
C HIS A 128 -5.39 -16.26 -10.90
N ILE A 129 -4.20 -15.80 -11.34
CA ILE A 129 -2.92 -16.40 -10.92
C ILE A 129 -2.76 -16.34 -9.40
N LEU A 130 -3.02 -15.18 -8.80
CA LEU A 130 -2.87 -14.98 -7.37
C LEU A 130 -3.88 -15.79 -6.54
N SER A 131 -5.04 -16.13 -7.10
CA SER A 131 -6.06 -16.94 -6.42
C SER A 131 -5.56 -18.31 -5.96
N GLN A 132 -4.50 -18.83 -6.59
CA GLN A 132 -3.86 -20.12 -6.26
C GLN A 132 -2.99 -20.08 -5.01
N TYR A 133 -2.61 -18.89 -4.52
CA TYR A 133 -1.70 -18.71 -3.38
C TYR A 133 -2.46 -18.60 -2.06
N LYS A 134 -1.82 -18.96 -0.95
CA LYS A 134 -2.34 -18.79 0.42
C LYS A 134 -2.01 -17.41 1.00
N PHE A 135 -0.80 -16.94 0.74
CA PHE A 135 -0.28 -15.68 1.26
C PHE A 135 0.21 -14.78 0.13
N LYS A 136 0.03 -13.47 0.31
CA LYS A 136 0.61 -12.44 -0.56
C LYS A 136 1.45 -11.50 0.28
N ILE A 137 2.73 -11.33 -0.08
CA ILE A 137 3.60 -10.34 0.53
C ILE A 137 3.17 -8.96 0.05
N ALA A 138 2.79 -8.09 0.98
CA ALA A 138 2.27 -6.75 0.72
C ALA A 138 3.22 -5.66 1.24
N PHE A 139 4.53 -5.87 1.07
CA PHE A 139 5.53 -4.91 1.54
C PHE A 139 5.51 -3.62 0.72
N GLU A 140 5.60 -2.49 1.43
CA GLU A 140 5.57 -1.14 0.85
C GLU A 140 6.93 -0.69 0.33
N ASN A 141 6.94 0.10 -0.74
CA ASN A 141 8.17 0.59 -1.37
C ASN A 141 9.00 1.55 -0.50
N SER A 142 8.40 2.13 0.55
CA SER A 142 9.03 3.10 1.44
C SER A 142 8.62 2.88 2.89
N HIS A 143 9.52 3.16 3.83
CA HIS A 143 9.22 3.12 5.26
C HIS A 143 8.68 4.46 5.74
N CYS A 144 7.37 4.64 5.61
CA CYS A 144 6.70 5.87 6.04
C CYS A 144 5.63 5.56 7.08
N ARG A 145 5.53 6.45 8.07
CA ARG A 145 4.50 6.41 9.10
C ARG A 145 3.12 6.42 8.43
N ASP A 146 2.21 5.56 8.89
CA ASP A 146 0.83 5.43 8.40
C ASP A 146 0.67 4.97 6.93
N TYR A 147 1.77 4.65 6.23
CA TYR A 147 1.70 4.28 4.82
C TYR A 147 1.26 2.82 4.62
N VAL A 148 -0.02 2.64 4.26
CA VAL A 148 -0.61 1.36 3.86
C VAL A 148 -1.34 1.56 2.52
N SER A 149 -0.83 0.93 1.47
CA SER A 149 -1.25 1.15 0.08
C SER A 149 -2.29 0.13 -0.41
N GLU A 150 -2.61 0.19 -1.70
CA GLU A 150 -3.43 -0.79 -2.41
C GLU A 150 -2.91 -2.23 -2.29
N LYS A 151 -1.62 -2.43 -1.99
CA LYS A 151 -1.01 -3.77 -1.87
C LYS A 151 -1.66 -4.57 -0.76
N PHE A 152 -1.90 -3.94 0.40
CA PHE A 152 -2.58 -4.57 1.53
C PHE A 152 -4.04 -4.86 1.19
N TRP A 153 -4.79 -3.82 0.81
CA TRP A 153 -6.23 -3.91 0.57
C TRP A 153 -6.60 -4.86 -0.57
N SER A 154 -5.82 -4.88 -1.66
CA SER A 154 -6.04 -5.82 -2.77
C SER A 154 -5.81 -7.29 -2.39
N SER A 155 -5.00 -7.55 -1.37
CA SER A 155 -4.79 -8.92 -0.88
C SER A 155 -6.05 -9.46 -0.18
N LEU A 156 -6.73 -8.60 0.58
CA LEU A 156 -7.99 -8.96 1.24
C LEU A 156 -9.10 -9.26 0.22
N ASN A 157 -9.20 -8.46 -0.85
CA ASN A 157 -10.17 -8.67 -1.93
C ASN A 157 -9.96 -9.98 -2.72
N THR A 158 -8.76 -10.59 -2.64
CA THR A 158 -8.40 -11.82 -3.37
C THR A 158 -8.34 -13.05 -2.46
N ASN A 159 -8.88 -12.95 -1.23
CA ASN A 159 -8.81 -13.99 -0.21
C ASN A 159 -7.37 -14.48 0.05
N LEU A 160 -6.42 -13.55 0.00
CA LEU A 160 -5.03 -13.78 0.37
C LEU A 160 -4.79 -13.18 1.74
N ILE A 161 -4.07 -13.91 2.59
CA ILE A 161 -3.61 -13.33 3.85
C ILE A 161 -2.44 -12.39 3.51
N PRO A 162 -2.56 -11.07 3.76
CA PRO A 162 -1.47 -10.15 3.54
C PRO A 162 -0.35 -10.42 4.55
N GLY A 163 0.84 -10.75 4.05
CA GLY A 163 2.07 -10.68 4.83
C GLY A 163 2.50 -9.21 4.91
N CYS A 164 2.14 -8.54 6.00
CA CYS A 164 2.58 -7.18 6.30
C CYS A 164 3.64 -7.17 7.40
N CYS A 165 4.53 -6.16 7.35
CA CYS A 165 4.82 -5.23 8.45
C CYS A 165 6.10 -4.44 8.16
N LEU A 166 5.96 -3.20 7.67
CA LEU A 166 6.98 -2.14 7.82
C LEU A 166 6.37 -0.77 8.19
N ALA A 167 5.04 -0.69 8.40
CA ALA A 167 4.40 0.53 8.90
C ALA A 167 4.66 0.65 10.40
N THR A 168 5.47 1.62 10.79
CA THR A 168 5.69 1.96 12.20
C THR A 168 4.46 2.70 12.73
N LYS A 169 3.81 2.14 13.75
CA LYS A 169 2.76 2.83 14.50
C LYS A 169 3.43 3.83 15.44
N SER A 170 3.03 5.10 15.42
CA SER A 170 3.52 6.05 16.43
C SER A 170 3.02 5.62 17.80
N SER A 171 3.92 5.30 18.72
CA SER A 171 3.60 5.21 20.14
C SER A 171 3.27 6.61 20.64
N ASN A 172 1.98 6.92 20.81
CA ASN A 172 1.57 8.02 21.69
C ASN A 172 1.95 7.61 23.12
N THR A 173 3.17 7.94 23.52
CA THR A 173 3.49 8.08 24.95
C THR A 173 3.04 9.47 25.33
N GLY A 174 1.78 9.58 25.75
CA GLY A 174 1.33 10.75 26.50
C GLY A 174 2.08 10.76 27.81
N SER A 175 3.08 11.64 27.94
CA SER A 175 3.59 12.04 29.24
C SER A 175 2.51 12.85 29.94
N SER A 176 1.97 12.26 31.00
CA SER A 176 1.22 12.93 32.06
C SER A 176 2.12 13.93 32.78
#